data_AF-A0A2T6ZR05-F1
#
_entry.id   AF-A0A2T6ZR05-F1
#
_cell.length_a   1.000
_cell.length_b   1.000
_cell.length_c   1.000
_cell.angle_alpha   90.00
_cell.angle_beta   90.00
_cell.angle_gamma   90.00
#
_symmetry.space_group_name_H-M   'P 1'
#
loop_
_entity.id
_entity.type
_entity.pdbx_description
1 polymer ?
#
loop_
_entity_poly.entity_id
_entity_poly.type
_entity_poly.pdbx_seq_one_letter_code
_entity_poly.pdbx_strand_id
1 'polypeptide(L)'
;MPTTYNPPKAITIWLLLSSLVVIYDATYILLRPYTFSPNILSRFWQGHNFYATVDHVYGASALAEKDGFPPRRSALNFIYLAKYFSTSGEAGRGGMLVVGFMGVVMTLAKTVLYMLVEVCSGGGINDLKTFVLFYILPNSFWIVFPGWCTYWFAKEIVKGIESGGEGKVKKRV
;
A
#
# COMPACT_ATOMS: atom_id res chain seq x y z
N MET A 1 31.32 -0.79 13.30
CA MET A 1 30.57 -1.93 13.88
C MET A 1 29.55 -2.40 12.86
N PRO A 2 29.27 -3.70 12.70
CA PRO A 2 28.24 -4.14 11.78
C PRO A 2 26.88 -3.87 12.43
N THR A 3 26.24 -2.76 12.08
CA THR A 3 24.83 -2.53 12.43
C THR A 3 24.01 -3.56 11.67
N THR A 4 23.42 -4.51 12.38
CA THR A 4 22.50 -5.49 11.81
C THR A 4 21.20 -4.78 11.43
N TYR A 5 21.06 -4.43 10.15
CA TYR A 5 19.87 -3.83 9.53
C TYR A 5 18.69 -4.82 9.42
N ASN A 6 18.35 -5.51 10.51
CA ASN A 6 17.24 -6.45 10.50
C ASN A 6 15.95 -5.70 10.85
N PRO A 7 14.96 -5.62 9.95
CA PRO A 7 13.68 -5.03 10.29
C PRO A 7 13.00 -5.81 11.41
N PRO A 8 12.23 -5.13 12.29
CA PRO A 8 11.31 -5.80 13.19
C PRO A 8 10.46 -6.81 12.43
N LYS A 9 10.26 -8.00 13.00
CA LYS A 9 9.46 -9.06 12.37
C LYS A 9 8.07 -8.56 11.95
N ALA A 10 7.49 -7.62 12.70
CA ALA A 10 6.22 -6.97 12.38
C ALA A 10 6.24 -6.25 11.01
N ILE A 11 7.33 -5.58 10.64
CA ILE A 11 7.47 -4.91 9.34
C ILE A 11 7.54 -5.95 8.21
N THR A 12 8.30 -7.02 8.40
CA THR A 12 8.41 -8.09 7.41
C THR A 12 7.06 -8.79 7.19
N ILE A 13 6.36 -9.12 8.28
CA ILE A 13 5.03 -9.73 8.24
C ILE A 13 4.05 -8.77 7.54
N TRP A 14 4.10 -7.49 7.87
CA TRP A 14 3.28 -6.47 7.23
C TRP A 14 3.51 -6.40 5.73
N LEU A 15 4.76 -6.25 5.29
CA LEU A 15 5.10 -6.15 3.87
C LEU A 15 4.60 -7.37 3.08
N LEU A 16 4.69 -8.56 3.68
CA LEU A 16 4.17 -9.79 3.07
C LEU A 16 2.63 -9.74 2.97
N LEU A 17 1.94 -9.55 4.10
CA LEU A 17 0.49 -9.56 4.14
C LEU A 17 -0.12 -8.42 3.32
N SER A 18 0.47 -7.22 3.37
CA SER A 18 0.05 -6.07 2.60
C SER A 18 0.19 -6.30 1.10
N SER A 19 1.26 -6.96 0.66
CA SER A 19 1.45 -7.28 -0.75
C SER A 19 0.35 -8.20 -1.25
N LEU A 20 -0.02 -9.23 -0.48
CA LEU A 20 -1.13 -10.12 -0.82
C LEU A 20 -2.47 -9.39 -0.89
N VAL A 21 -2.77 -8.55 0.11
CA VAL A 21 -4.00 -7.75 0.14
C VAL A 21 -4.07 -6.80 -1.05
N VAL A 22 -2.96 -6.14 -1.40
CA VAL A 22 -2.90 -5.21 -2.54
C VAL A 22 -3.08 -5.93 -3.88
N ILE A 23 -2.51 -7.13 -4.05
CA ILE A 23 -2.74 -7.96 -5.25
C ILE A 23 -4.21 -8.35 -5.34
N TYR A 24 -4.78 -8.83 -4.23
CA TYR A 24 -6.18 -9.23 -4.16
C TYR A 24 -7.14 -8.08 -4.47
N ASP A 25 -6.87 -6.88 -3.95
CA ASP A 25 -7.60 -5.66 -4.25
C ASP A 25 -7.46 -5.23 -5.71
N ALA A 26 -6.23 -5.20 -6.24
CA ALA A 26 -5.97 -4.78 -7.60
C ALA A 26 -6.63 -5.70 -8.63
N THR A 27 -6.56 -7.01 -8.42
CA THR A 27 -7.22 -8.00 -9.27
C THR A 27 -8.73 -7.89 -9.23
N TYR A 28 -9.34 -7.57 -8.08
CA TYR A 28 -10.77 -7.30 -8.00
C TYR A 28 -11.21 -6.19 -8.96
N ILE A 29 -10.50 -5.05 -8.92
CA ILE A 29 -10.81 -3.87 -9.75
C ILE A 29 -10.58 -4.17 -11.23
N LEU A 30 -9.42 -4.72 -11.58
CA LEU A 30 -8.99 -4.86 -12.98
C LEU A 30 -9.74 -5.95 -13.73
N LEU A 31 -10.28 -6.94 -13.03
CA LEU A 31 -11.08 -8.02 -13.62
C LEU A 31 -12.58 -7.72 -13.64
N ARG A 32 -12.99 -6.48 -13.33
CA ARG A 32 -14.38 -6.05 -13.55
C ARG A 32 -14.75 -6.11 -15.04
N PRO A 33 -16.00 -6.47 -15.39
CA PRO A 33 -17.13 -6.76 -14.50
C PRO A 33 -17.19 -8.21 -14.00
N TYR A 34 -16.27 -9.09 -14.40
CA TYR A 34 -16.32 -10.52 -14.09
C TYR A 34 -16.23 -10.83 -12.60
N THR A 35 -15.68 -9.92 -11.80
CA THR A 35 -15.59 -10.03 -10.33
C THR A 35 -16.91 -9.71 -9.62
N PHE A 36 -17.90 -9.14 -10.31
CA PHE A 36 -19.21 -8.84 -9.75
C PHE A 36 -20.14 -10.07 -9.74
N SER A 37 -21.00 -10.15 -8.73
CA SER A 37 -22.07 -11.15 -8.67
C SER A 37 -23.05 -10.96 -9.85
N PRO A 38 -23.55 -12.04 -10.49
CA PRO A 38 -23.46 -13.46 -10.12
C PRO A 38 -22.35 -14.26 -10.82
N ASN A 39 -21.35 -13.60 -11.42
CA ASN A 39 -20.33 -14.28 -12.22
C ASN A 39 -19.51 -15.30 -11.40
N ILE A 40 -18.92 -16.30 -12.06
CA ILE A 40 -18.15 -17.35 -11.39
C ILE A 40 -16.96 -16.81 -10.58
N LEU A 41 -16.27 -15.78 -11.10
CA LEU A 41 -15.13 -15.17 -10.43
C LEU A 41 -15.53 -14.42 -9.15
N SER A 42 -16.77 -13.95 -9.04
CA SER A 42 -17.27 -13.24 -7.84
C SER A 42 -17.14 -14.05 -6.55
N ARG A 43 -17.09 -15.38 -6.64
CA ARG A 43 -16.92 -16.30 -5.50
C ARG A 43 -15.58 -16.11 -4.79
N PHE A 44 -14.55 -15.64 -5.49
CA PHE A 44 -13.24 -15.35 -4.89
C PHE A 44 -13.20 -13.97 -4.21
N TRP A 45 -14.14 -13.07 -4.54
CA TRP A 45 -14.20 -11.68 -4.08
C TRP A 45 -15.48 -11.34 -3.32
N GLN A 46 -16.02 -12.29 -2.53
CA GLN A 46 -17.25 -12.06 -1.76
C GLN A 46 -17.12 -10.86 -0.81
N GLY A 47 -16.00 -10.72 -0.11
CA GLY A 47 -15.73 -9.59 0.78
C GLY A 47 -15.72 -8.25 0.03
N HIS A 48 -15.09 -8.20 -1.14
CA HIS A 48 -15.09 -7.00 -1.99
C HIS A 48 -16.46 -6.69 -2.60
N ASN A 49 -17.25 -7.71 -2.93
CA ASN A 49 -18.62 -7.50 -3.40
C ASN A 49 -19.54 -6.95 -2.30
N PHE A 50 -19.33 -7.34 -1.04
CA PHE A 50 -19.95 -6.66 0.09
C PHE A 50 -19.39 -5.23 0.25
N TYR A 51 -18.07 -5.07 0.21
CA TYR A 51 -17.43 -3.75 0.36
C TYR A 51 -17.87 -2.77 -0.73
N ALA A 52 -18.16 -3.25 -1.95
CA ALA A 52 -18.70 -2.49 -3.06
C ALA A 52 -20.11 -1.90 -2.81
N THR A 53 -20.86 -2.41 -1.82
CA THR A 53 -22.12 -1.79 -1.37
C THR A 53 -21.88 -0.65 -0.39
N VAL A 54 -20.68 -0.57 0.19
CA VAL A 54 -20.27 0.50 1.09
C VAL A 54 -19.49 1.57 0.32
N ASP A 55 -18.46 1.19 -0.41
CA ASP A 55 -17.61 2.13 -1.15
C ASP A 55 -17.96 2.07 -2.64
N HIS A 56 -18.55 3.14 -3.17
CA HIS A 56 -19.03 3.17 -4.56
C HIS A 56 -17.89 3.10 -5.58
N VAL A 57 -16.67 3.50 -5.21
CA VAL A 57 -15.45 3.30 -6.02
C VAL A 57 -15.24 1.80 -6.30
N TYR A 58 -15.73 0.96 -5.37
CA TYR A 58 -15.71 -0.48 -5.49
C TYR A 58 -16.93 -1.09 -6.24
N GLY A 59 -17.98 -0.30 -6.45
CA GLY A 59 -19.24 -0.72 -7.03
C GLY A 59 -19.30 -0.75 -8.55
N ALA A 60 -20.42 -1.27 -9.05
CA ALA A 60 -20.77 -1.21 -10.46
C ALA A 60 -21.02 0.23 -10.94
N SER A 61 -21.40 1.15 -10.04
CA SER A 61 -21.59 2.58 -10.33
C SER A 61 -20.33 3.21 -10.91
N ALA A 62 -19.17 3.05 -10.25
CA ALA A 62 -17.90 3.57 -10.75
C ALA A 62 -17.51 2.99 -12.13
N LEU A 63 -17.86 1.72 -12.40
CA LEU A 63 -17.63 1.12 -13.72
C LEU A 63 -18.58 1.71 -14.78
N ALA A 64 -19.85 1.90 -14.45
CA ALA A 64 -20.86 2.47 -15.34
C ALA A 64 -20.56 3.94 -15.68
N GLU A 65 -20.06 4.70 -14.71
CA GLU A 65 -19.62 6.09 -14.85
C GLU A 65 -18.27 6.22 -15.58
N LYS A 66 -17.60 5.10 -15.87
CA LYS A 66 -16.25 5.06 -16.44
C LYS A 66 -15.24 5.83 -15.60
N ASP A 67 -15.37 5.76 -14.28
CA ASP A 67 -14.39 6.34 -13.36
C ASP A 67 -13.04 5.64 -13.54
N GLY A 68 -12.08 6.39 -14.07
CA GLY A 68 -10.73 5.89 -14.32
C GLY A 68 -9.87 5.81 -13.06
N PHE A 69 -10.28 6.40 -11.92
CA PHE A 69 -9.47 6.43 -10.71
C PHE A 69 -9.19 5.02 -10.13
N PRO A 70 -10.20 4.18 -9.80
CA PRO A 70 -9.96 2.83 -9.29
C PRO A 70 -9.03 1.98 -10.18
N PRO A 71 -9.25 1.82 -11.50
CA PRO A 71 -8.38 0.97 -12.32
C PRO A 71 -6.96 1.53 -12.45
N ARG A 72 -6.77 2.85 -12.52
CA ARG A 72 -5.42 3.47 -12.54
C ARG A 72 -4.66 3.17 -11.25
N ARG A 73 -5.33 3.29 -10.10
CA ARG A 73 -4.75 2.97 -8.78
C ARG A 73 -4.32 1.50 -8.71
N SER A 74 -5.15 0.59 -9.19
CA SER A 74 -4.84 -0.84 -9.20
C SER A 74 -3.71 -1.19 -10.16
N ALA A 75 -3.61 -0.54 -11.32
CA ALA A 75 -2.47 -0.71 -12.22
C ALA A 75 -1.16 -0.23 -11.57
N LEU A 76 -1.16 0.91 -10.88
CA LEU A 76 0.00 1.40 -10.15
C LEU A 76 0.46 0.42 -9.06
N ASN A 77 -0.47 -0.20 -8.33
CA ASN A 77 -0.13 -1.24 -7.35
C ASN A 77 0.70 -2.38 -7.97
N PHE A 78 0.33 -2.85 -9.17
CA PHE A 78 1.10 -3.88 -9.85
C PHE A 78 2.47 -3.41 -10.34
N ILE A 79 2.55 -2.20 -10.90
CA ILE A 79 3.82 -1.62 -11.33
C ILE A 79 4.79 -1.52 -10.13
N TYR A 80 4.28 -1.06 -8.99
CA TYR A 80 5.08 -0.93 -7.78
C TYR A 80 5.48 -2.27 -7.18
N LEU A 81 4.59 -3.26 -7.16
CA LEU A 81 4.95 -4.61 -6.73
C LEU A 81 6.00 -5.25 -7.64
N ALA A 82 5.85 -5.12 -8.96
CA ALA A 82 6.84 -5.62 -9.91
C ALA A 82 8.21 -4.95 -9.69
N LYS A 83 8.24 -3.63 -9.46
CA LYS A 83 9.47 -2.91 -9.15
C LYS A 83 10.06 -3.30 -7.79
N TYR A 84 9.21 -3.53 -6.79
CA TYR A 84 9.63 -4.00 -5.47
C TYR A 84 10.31 -5.37 -5.57
N PHE A 85 9.70 -6.35 -6.24
CA PHE A 85 10.26 -7.70 -6.35
C PHE A 85 11.53 -7.74 -7.20
N SER A 86 11.58 -7.04 -8.33
CA SER A 86 12.78 -6.99 -9.17
C SER A 86 13.97 -6.38 -8.44
N THR A 87 13.75 -5.24 -7.79
CA THR A 87 14.82 -4.56 -7.04
C THR A 87 15.21 -5.33 -5.79
N SER A 88 14.28 -6.02 -5.12
CA SER A 88 14.58 -6.86 -3.94
C SER A 88 15.47 -8.05 -4.29
N GLY A 89 15.30 -8.66 -5.47
CA GLY A 89 16.10 -9.81 -5.91
C GLY A 89 17.58 -9.48 -6.13
N GLU A 90 17.90 -8.23 -6.42
CA GLU A 90 19.26 -7.74 -6.69
C GLU A 90 19.86 -6.97 -5.50
N ALA A 91 19.05 -6.61 -4.51
CA ALA A 91 19.45 -5.73 -3.43
C ALA A 91 20.23 -6.44 -2.32
N GLY A 92 21.40 -5.90 -1.98
CA GLY A 92 22.04 -6.16 -0.69
C GLY A 92 21.27 -5.55 0.49
N ARG A 93 21.74 -5.79 1.72
CA ARG A 93 21.06 -5.35 2.95
C ARG A 93 20.67 -3.85 2.97
N GLY A 94 21.55 -2.97 2.50
CA GLY A 94 21.25 -1.54 2.40
C GLY A 94 20.21 -1.21 1.32
N GLY A 95 20.23 -1.92 0.19
CA GLY A 95 19.23 -1.76 -0.87
C GLY A 95 17.84 -2.16 -0.41
N MET A 96 17.72 -3.22 0.41
CA MET A 96 16.44 -3.65 0.97
C MET A 96 15.78 -2.59 1.87
N LEU A 97 16.56 -1.73 2.54
CA LEU A 97 16.01 -0.59 3.29
C LEU A 97 15.36 0.42 2.35
N VAL A 98 15.99 0.74 1.23
CA VAL A 98 15.47 1.68 0.23
C VAL A 98 14.22 1.12 -0.45
N VAL A 99 14.26 -0.16 -0.84
CA VAL A 99 13.13 -0.84 -1.49
C VAL A 99 11.93 -0.93 -0.54
N GLY A 100 12.17 -1.29 0.73
CA GLY A 100 11.16 -1.29 1.77
C GLY A 100 10.56 0.09 2.02
N PHE A 101 11.40 1.13 2.16
CA PHE A 101 11.00 2.52 2.32
C PHE A 101 10.09 2.99 1.18
N MET A 102 10.51 2.76 -0.07
CA MET A 102 9.75 3.12 -1.26
C MET A 102 8.36 2.46 -1.24
N GLY A 103 8.29 1.15 -0.96
CA GLY A 103 7.02 0.41 -0.90
C GLY A 103 6.03 0.96 0.12
N VAL A 104 6.50 1.27 1.33
CA VAL A 104 5.63 1.80 2.40
C VAL A 104 5.24 3.26 2.19
N VAL A 105 6.13 4.08 1.63
CA VAL A 105 5.83 5.48 1.28
C VAL A 105 4.78 5.54 0.17
N MET A 106 4.91 4.75 -0.89
CA MET A 106 3.90 4.70 -1.96
C MET A 106 2.56 4.22 -1.42
N THR A 107 2.57 3.25 -0.49
CA THR A 107 1.36 2.78 0.18
C THR A 107 0.73 3.85 1.06
N LEU A 108 1.53 4.62 1.81
CA LEU A 108 1.01 5.73 2.60
C LEU A 108 0.44 6.84 1.72
N ALA A 109 1.17 7.25 0.68
CA ALA A 109 0.81 8.35 -0.20
C ALA A 109 -0.47 8.05 -1.00
N LYS A 110 -0.57 6.85 -1.61
CA LYS A 110 -1.80 6.43 -2.29
C LYS A 110 -2.98 6.40 -1.32
N THR A 111 -2.70 6.10 -0.06
CA THR A 111 -3.73 5.92 0.95
C THR A 111 -4.34 7.24 1.40
N VAL A 112 -3.48 8.20 1.69
CA VAL A 112 -3.90 9.58 1.93
C VAL A 112 -4.62 10.15 0.71
N LEU A 113 -4.13 9.88 -0.51
CA LEU A 113 -4.76 10.38 -1.74
C LEU A 113 -6.21 9.93 -1.88
N TYR A 114 -6.54 8.65 -1.64
CA TYR A 114 -7.94 8.21 -1.80
C TYR A 114 -8.87 8.84 -0.76
N MET A 115 -8.40 9.02 0.49
CA MET A 115 -9.19 9.70 1.53
C MET A 115 -9.46 11.14 1.13
N LEU A 116 -8.47 11.82 0.57
CA LEU A 116 -8.62 13.18 0.06
C LEU A 116 -9.56 13.24 -1.13
N VAL A 117 -9.51 12.27 -2.05
CA VAL A 117 -10.45 12.20 -3.17
C VAL A 117 -11.89 12.08 -2.67
N GLU A 118 -12.15 11.21 -1.69
CA GLU A 118 -13.48 11.07 -1.09
C GLU A 118 -13.98 12.38 -0.45
N VAL A 119 -13.14 13.01 0.38
CA VAL A 119 -13.47 14.29 1.02
C VAL A 119 -13.72 15.40 -0.02
N CYS A 120 -12.89 15.48 -1.05
CA CYS A 120 -13.03 16.47 -2.12
C CYS A 120 -14.20 16.19 -3.07
N SER A 121 -14.71 14.96 -3.12
CA SER A 121 -15.84 14.56 -3.98
C SER A 121 -17.20 14.70 -3.28
N GLY A 122 -17.22 15.23 -2.05
CA GLY A 122 -18.44 15.49 -1.28
C GLY A 122 -18.73 14.48 -0.17
N GLY A 123 -17.97 13.37 -0.11
CA GLY A 123 -17.90 12.38 0.98
C GLY A 123 -19.17 11.58 1.29
N GLY A 124 -18.97 10.33 1.73
CA GLY A 124 -19.80 9.65 2.73
C GLY A 124 -21.28 9.46 2.36
N ILE A 125 -21.55 8.63 1.35
CA ILE A 125 -22.92 8.35 0.87
C ILE A 125 -23.70 7.40 1.82
N ASN A 126 -23.04 6.78 2.81
CA ASN A 126 -23.66 5.84 3.75
C ASN A 126 -23.94 6.45 5.12
N ASP A 127 -24.73 5.73 5.92
CA ASP A 127 -24.91 6.06 7.34
C ASP A 127 -23.55 6.12 8.08
N LEU A 128 -23.50 6.98 9.11
CA LEU A 128 -22.27 7.27 9.85
C LEU A 128 -21.57 6.03 10.39
N LYS A 129 -22.32 5.01 10.83
CA LYS A 129 -21.74 3.79 11.40
C LYS A 129 -21.05 2.97 10.31
N THR A 130 -21.71 2.77 9.18
CA THR A 130 -21.14 2.05 8.03
C THR A 130 -19.90 2.78 7.51
N PHE A 131 -19.97 4.10 7.37
CA PHE A 131 -18.84 4.92 6.95
C PHE A 131 -17.65 4.83 7.92
N VAL A 132 -17.88 4.98 9.22
CA VAL A 132 -16.79 4.92 10.21
C VAL A 132 -16.16 3.51 10.27
N LEU A 133 -16.99 2.47 10.32
CA LEU A 133 -16.52 1.10 10.54
C LEU A 133 -15.84 0.50 9.31
N PHE A 134 -16.40 0.73 8.13
CA PHE A 134 -15.94 0.06 6.90
C PHE A 134 -15.09 0.97 6.02
N TYR A 135 -15.19 2.29 6.14
CA TYR A 135 -14.30 3.19 5.39
C TYR A 135 -13.21 3.75 6.30
N ILE A 136 -13.54 4.54 7.33
CA ILE A 136 -12.53 5.25 8.13
C ILE A 136 -11.57 4.30 8.86
N LEU A 137 -12.09 3.29 9.56
CA LEU A 137 -11.28 2.39 10.37
C LEU A 137 -10.21 1.61 9.57
N PRO A 138 -10.56 0.86 8.49
CA PRO A 138 -9.55 0.13 7.73
C PRO A 138 -8.57 1.06 7.01
N ASN A 139 -9.06 2.22 6.54
CA ASN A 139 -8.21 3.21 5.89
C ASN A 139 -7.22 3.84 6.87
N SER A 140 -7.65 4.16 8.09
CA SER A 140 -6.77 4.67 9.16
C SER A 140 -5.70 3.65 9.53
N PHE A 141 -6.03 2.36 9.57
CA PHE A 141 -5.06 1.30 9.78
C PHE A 141 -4.00 1.26 8.66
N TRP A 142 -4.41 1.44 7.41
CA TRP A 142 -3.51 1.60 6.24
C TRP A 142 -2.72 2.91 6.20
N ILE A 143 -2.98 3.86 7.10
CA ILE A 143 -2.15 5.07 7.27
C ILE A 143 -1.15 4.85 8.40
N VAL A 144 -1.64 4.44 9.58
CA VAL A 144 -0.83 4.34 10.80
C VAL A 144 0.31 3.35 10.62
N PHE A 145 0.04 2.16 10.10
CA PHE A 145 1.05 1.12 10.02
C PHE A 145 2.12 1.42 8.95
N PRO A 146 1.77 1.81 7.70
CA PRO A 146 2.76 2.26 6.73
C PRO A 146 3.52 3.50 7.19
N GLY A 147 2.86 4.44 7.89
CA GLY A 147 3.52 5.60 8.49
C GLY A 147 4.60 5.21 9.50
N TRP A 148 4.32 4.25 10.38
CA TRP A 148 5.31 3.69 11.29
C TRP A 148 6.47 3.01 10.55
N CYS A 149 6.18 2.19 9.53
CA CYS A 149 7.22 1.57 8.72
C CYS A 149 8.08 2.60 7.99
N THR A 150 7.47 3.64 7.41
CA THR A 150 8.16 4.74 6.73
C THR A 150 9.15 5.40 7.68
N TYR A 151 8.70 5.73 8.90
CA TYR A 151 9.59 6.30 9.92
C TYR A 151 10.76 5.37 10.27
N TRP A 152 10.49 4.09 10.48
CA TRP A 152 11.54 3.12 10.80
C TRP A 152 12.58 2.99 9.69
N PHE A 153 12.14 2.80 8.44
CA PHE A 153 13.05 2.69 7.29
C PHE A 153 13.84 3.98 7.07
N ALA A 154 13.21 5.15 7.17
CA ALA A 154 13.89 6.44 7.03
C ALA A 154 15.02 6.58 8.05
N LYS A 155 14.75 6.25 9.31
CA LYS A 155 15.74 6.33 10.39
C LYS A 155 16.95 5.43 10.14
N GLU A 156 16.72 4.18 9.70
CA GLU A 156 17.81 3.26 9.40
C GLU A 156 18.63 3.68 8.16
N ILE A 157 17.97 4.25 7.14
CA ILE A 157 18.66 4.82 5.97
C ILE A 157 19.58 5.98 6.39
N VAL A 158 19.05 6.95 7.14
CA VAL A 158 19.82 8.11 7.62
C VAL A 158 21.02 7.66 8.45
N LYS A 159 20.80 6.77 9.43
CA LYS A 159 21.87 6.20 10.26
C LYS A 159 22.96 5.51 9.44
N GLY A 160 22.57 4.78 8.39
CA GLY A 160 23.51 4.13 7.47
C GLY A 160 24.35 5.13 6.68
N ILE A 161 23.76 6.25 6.24
CA ILE A 161 24.44 7.33 5.51
C ILE A 161 25.44 8.05 6.44
N GLU A 162 25.02 8.45 7.63
CA GLU A 162 25.85 9.18 8.60
C GLU A 162 27.06 8.33 9.04
N SER A 163 26.83 7.06 9.37
CA SER A 163 27.91 6.12 9.75
C SER A 163 28.92 5.90 8.63
N GLY A 164 28.49 5.96 7.37
CA GLY A 164 29.36 5.85 6.19
C GLY A 164 30.17 7.12 5.91
N GLY A 165 29.65 8.29 6.30
CA GLY A 165 30.32 9.59 6.17
C GLY A 165 31.48 9.75 7.16
N GLU A 166 31.30 9.33 8.42
CA GLU A 166 32.33 9.42 9.46
C GLU A 166 33.52 8.48 9.22
N GLY A 167 33.29 7.34 8.56
CA GLY A 167 34.31 6.32 8.27
C GLY A 167 35.41 6.76 7.29
N LYS A 168 35.19 7.82 6.49
CA LYS A 168 36.17 8.32 5.50
C LYS A 168 37.16 9.35 6.06
N VAL A 169 37.01 9.80 7.31
CA VAL A 169 37.85 10.87 7.89
C VAL A 169 39.05 10.32 8.70
N LYS A 170 39.18 9.00 8.90
CA LYS A 170 40.30 8.43 9.68
C LYS A 170 41.49 7.95 8.83
N LYS A 171 42.54 8.81 8.87
CA LYS A 171 43.99 8.59 8.68
C LYS A 171 44.58 8.57 7.27
N ARG A 172 45.00 9.75 6.81
CA ARG A 172 46.39 9.95 6.34
C ARG A 172 47.18 10.55 7.50
N VAL A 173 47.99 9.74 8.18
CA VAL A 173 49.13 10.17 9.01
C VAL A 173 50.29 9.26 8.63
#